data_AF-A0AA41U4N8-F1
#
_entry.id   AF-A0AA41U4N8-F1
#
_cell.length_a   1.000
_cell.length_b   1.000
_cell.length_c   1.000
_cell.angle_alpha   90.00
_cell.angle_beta   90.00
_cell.angle_gamma   90.00
#
_symmetry.space_group_name_H-M   'P 1'
#
loop_
_entity.id
_entity.type
_entity.pdbx_description
1 polymer ?
#
loop_
_entity_poly.entity_id
_entity_poly.type
_entity_poly.pdbx_seq_one_letter_code
_entity_poly.pdbx_strand_id
1 'polypeptide(L)'
;MDQGIVRVDDGWRVPAFRGLGVSQVVVDHELSLRIGSHEIALCTWAELVADQRSYRVAAWPQTNLAKAVELVRQVVAEVEVSDQGTLRVLFADGRRLRVPADDVRSAWTVAVRGQGFLTAKPGGGVQMNDVGSAAGL
;
A
#
# COMPACT_ATOMS: atom_id res chain seq x y z
N MET A 1 7.29 20.03 -0.45
CA MET A 1 7.04 19.64 -1.85
C MET A 1 6.45 18.24 -1.79
N ASP A 2 5.13 18.13 -1.90
CA ASP A 2 4.44 16.85 -2.01
C ASP A 2 4.71 16.28 -3.40
N GLN A 3 5.63 15.32 -3.49
CA GLN A 3 5.98 14.69 -4.76
C GLN A 3 5.01 13.55 -5.15
N GLY A 4 3.88 13.39 -4.46
CA GLY A 4 2.77 12.64 -5.01
C GLY A 4 3.07 11.17 -5.32
N ILE A 5 2.69 10.73 -6.52
CA ILE A 5 3.11 9.48 -7.19
C ILE A 5 4.12 9.82 -8.29
N VAL A 6 5.27 9.14 -8.29
CA VAL A 6 6.38 9.35 -9.24
C VAL A 6 6.70 8.04 -9.96
N ARG A 7 6.68 8.06 -11.30
CA ARG A 7 7.16 6.95 -12.13
C ARG A 7 8.69 6.82 -12.03
N VAL A 8 9.19 5.60 -11.89
CA VAL A 8 10.62 5.24 -11.93
C VAL A 8 10.82 4.07 -12.90
N ASP A 9 12.07 3.67 -13.15
CA ASP A 9 12.40 2.67 -14.17
C ASP A 9 11.58 1.37 -14.02
N ASP A 10 11.57 0.79 -12.81
CA ASP A 10 10.92 -0.51 -12.53
C ASP A 10 9.55 -0.38 -11.82
N GLY A 11 8.90 0.78 -11.90
CA GLY A 11 7.58 0.98 -11.31
C GLY A 11 7.31 2.40 -10.82
N TRP A 12 6.87 2.54 -9.57
CA TRP A 12 6.50 3.83 -8.96
C TRP A 12 7.04 3.96 -7.55
N ARG A 13 7.38 5.19 -7.20
CA ARG A 13 7.56 5.64 -5.81
C ARG A 13 6.40 6.52 -5.43
N VAL A 14 6.05 6.52 -4.15
CA VAL A 14 4.96 7.37 -3.63
C VAL A 14 5.45 8.26 -2.49
N PRO A 15 6.27 9.30 -2.77
CA PRO A 15 6.84 10.17 -1.74
C PRO A 15 5.80 10.88 -0.87
N ALA A 16 4.55 11.02 -1.34
CA ALA A 16 3.45 11.60 -0.56
C ALA A 16 3.23 10.92 0.80
N PHE A 17 3.62 9.66 0.97
CA PHE A 17 3.52 8.96 2.26
C PHE A 17 4.72 9.21 3.19
N ARG A 18 5.86 9.67 2.69
CA ARG A 18 7.10 9.74 3.46
C ARG A 18 6.97 10.72 4.63
N GLY A 19 7.33 10.26 5.82
CA GLY A 19 7.26 11.04 7.06
C GLY A 19 5.87 11.09 7.68
N LEU A 20 4.84 10.51 7.04
CA LEU A 20 3.50 10.43 7.59
C LEU A 20 3.33 9.19 8.45
N GLY A 21 2.60 9.34 9.56
CA GLY A 21 2.23 8.24 10.44
C GLY A 21 0.97 7.52 9.97
N VAL A 22 0.92 6.21 10.17
CA VAL A 22 -0.32 5.43 10.08
C VAL A 22 -1.24 5.88 11.22
N SER A 23 -2.34 6.55 10.88
CA SER A 23 -3.31 7.06 11.86
C SER A 23 -4.35 6.01 12.24
N GLN A 24 -4.71 5.13 11.30
CA GLN A 24 -5.69 4.08 11.51
C GLN A 24 -5.32 2.82 10.72
N VAL A 25 -5.65 1.67 11.32
CA VAL A 25 -5.71 0.38 10.65
C VAL A 25 -7.16 -0.04 10.69
N VAL A 26 -7.77 -0.21 9.52
CA VAL A 26 -9.17 -0.63 9.37
C VAL A 26 -9.19 -2.07 8.89
N VAL A 27 -9.96 -2.90 9.58
CA VAL A 27 -10.19 -4.30 9.19
C VAL A 27 -11.66 -4.45 8.87
N ASP A 28 -11.96 -4.69 7.60
CA ASP A 28 -13.30 -5.01 7.10
C ASP A 28 -13.19 -6.21 6.12
N HIS A 29 -13.73 -6.11 4.91
CA HIS A 29 -13.50 -7.08 3.84
C HIS A 29 -12.04 -7.04 3.32
N GLU A 30 -11.35 -5.92 3.55
CA GLU A 30 -9.93 -5.70 3.28
C GLU A 30 -9.22 -5.09 4.50
N LEU A 31 -7.88 -5.08 4.47
CA LEU A 31 -7.05 -4.43 5.49
C LEU A 31 -6.55 -3.10 4.95
N SER A 32 -6.91 -1.98 5.58
CA SER A 32 -6.53 -0.64 5.08
C SER A 32 -5.71 0.14 6.09
N LEU A 33 -4.65 0.78 5.62
CA LEU A 33 -3.80 1.70 6.36
C LEU A 33 -4.13 3.14 5.94
N ARG A 34 -4.65 3.93 6.88
CA ARG A 34 -4.83 5.38 6.66
C ARG A 34 -3.59 6.12 7.13
N ILE A 35 -3.01 6.91 6.24
CA ILE A 35 -1.71 7.56 6.44
C ILE A 35 -1.85 9.02 6.04
N GLY A 36 -1.94 9.92 7.03
CA GLY A 36 -2.35 11.29 6.81
C GLY A 36 -3.72 11.37 6.12
N SER A 37 -3.76 11.93 4.91
CA SER A 37 -4.97 12.01 4.07
C SER A 37 -5.03 10.96 2.96
N HIS A 38 -4.11 10.00 2.98
CA HIS A 38 -3.91 8.96 1.98
C HIS A 38 -4.28 7.58 2.52
N GLU A 39 -4.39 6.60 1.64
CA GLU A 39 -4.80 5.25 2.01
C GLU A 39 -4.04 4.19 1.22
N ILE A 40 -3.69 3.09 1.89
CA ILE A 40 -3.23 1.86 1.28
C ILE A 40 -4.19 0.75 1.70
N ALA A 41 -4.90 0.18 0.73
CA ALA A 41 -5.84 -0.92 0.92
C ALA A 41 -5.21 -2.24 0.46
N LEU A 42 -5.34 -3.29 1.27
CA LEU A 42 -4.82 -4.63 1.02
C LEU A 42 -5.98 -5.61 0.87
N CYS A 43 -6.26 -6.00 -0.37
CA CYS A 43 -7.38 -6.88 -0.69
C CYS A 43 -6.98 -8.38 -0.64
N THR A 44 -5.69 -8.66 -0.52
CA THR A 44 -5.11 -9.99 -0.32
C THR A 44 -4.16 -9.99 0.87
N TRP A 45 -3.47 -11.10 1.09
CA TRP A 45 -2.49 -11.20 2.18
C TRP A 45 -1.23 -10.36 1.90
N ALA A 46 -0.61 -9.88 2.96
CA ALA A 46 0.69 -9.21 2.92
C ALA A 46 1.68 -9.92 3.83
N GLU A 47 2.96 -9.84 3.48
CA GLU A 47 4.07 -10.23 4.33
C GLU A 47 4.50 -9.01 5.16
N LEU A 48 4.39 -9.11 6.48
CA LEU A 48 4.92 -8.14 7.43
C LEU A 48 6.17 -8.70 8.09
N VAL A 49 7.31 -8.08 7.83
CA VAL A 49 8.58 -8.39 8.51
C VAL A 49 8.74 -7.44 9.70
N ALA A 50 8.78 -8.02 10.90
CA ALA A 50 9.01 -7.33 12.16
C ALA A 50 9.84 -8.22 13.09
N ASP A 51 10.75 -7.64 13.89
CA ASP A 51 11.56 -8.37 14.87
C ASP A 51 12.32 -9.58 14.27
N GLN A 52 12.87 -9.40 13.06
CA GLN A 52 13.53 -10.45 12.26
C GLN A 52 12.64 -11.66 11.91
N ARG A 53 11.33 -11.55 12.06
CA ARG A 53 10.34 -12.58 11.73
C ARG A 53 9.40 -12.09 10.64
N SER A 54 8.90 -13.04 9.85
CA SER A 54 7.90 -12.78 8.81
C SER A 54 6.53 -13.26 9.28
N TYR A 55 5.53 -12.40 9.14
CA TYR A 55 4.13 -12.65 9.49
C TYR A 55 3.26 -12.45 8.26
N ARG A 56 2.46 -13.43 7.89
CA ARG A 56 1.39 -13.21 6.92
C ARG A 56 0.24 -12.46 7.60
N VAL A 57 -0.17 -11.31 7.07
CA VAL A 57 -1.33 -10.53 7.56
C VAL A 57 -2.41 -10.48 6.49
N ALA A 58 -3.68 -10.65 6.87
CA ALA A 58 -4.80 -10.59 5.93
C ALA A 58 -6.12 -10.32 6.65
N ALA A 59 -7.00 -9.50 6.07
CA ALA A 59 -8.36 -9.30 6.58
C ALA A 59 -9.22 -10.57 6.46
N TRP A 60 -9.06 -11.34 5.37
CA TRP A 60 -9.71 -12.63 5.18
C TRP A 60 -8.67 -13.71 4.84
N PRO A 61 -8.65 -14.87 5.54
CA PRO A 61 -9.54 -15.30 6.63
C PRO A 61 -9.06 -14.83 8.02
N GLN A 62 -8.80 -13.53 8.22
CA GLN A 62 -8.32 -12.95 9.48
C GLN A 62 -7.02 -13.57 10.02
N THR A 63 -5.90 -13.25 9.37
CA THR A 63 -4.58 -13.78 9.75
C THR A 63 -3.71 -12.69 10.39
N ASN A 64 -3.16 -12.96 11.58
CA ASN A 64 -2.23 -12.09 12.32
C ASN A 64 -2.65 -10.61 12.40
N LEU A 65 -3.94 -10.32 12.57
CA LEU A 65 -4.46 -8.94 12.62
C LEU A 65 -3.85 -8.10 13.75
N ALA A 66 -3.50 -8.73 14.88
CA ALA A 66 -2.78 -8.06 15.96
C ALA A 66 -1.45 -7.43 15.46
N LYS A 67 -0.73 -8.12 14.57
CA LYS A 67 0.51 -7.60 13.96
C LYS A 67 0.25 -6.45 12.99
N ALA A 68 -0.87 -6.48 12.26
CA ALA A 68 -1.27 -5.34 11.44
C ALA A 68 -1.59 -4.10 12.30
N VAL A 69 -2.27 -4.27 13.44
CA VAL A 69 -2.60 -3.17 14.35
C VAL A 69 -1.36 -2.52 14.96
N GLU A 70 -0.27 -3.26 15.15
CA GLU A 70 1.02 -2.70 15.61
C GLU A 70 1.63 -1.68 14.62
N LEU A 71 1.10 -1.56 13.40
CA LEU A 71 1.50 -0.53 12.43
C LEU A 71 0.92 0.85 12.76
N VAL A 72 -0.09 0.95 13.63
CA VAL A 72 -0.61 2.25 14.09
C VAL A 72 0.53 3.07 14.72
N ARG A 73 0.59 4.37 14.36
CA ARG A 73 1.64 5.33 14.72
C ARG A 73 3.01 5.07 14.09
N GLN A 74 3.20 4.01 13.31
CA GLN A 74 4.44 3.84 12.56
C GLN A 74 4.54 4.88 11.45
N VAL A 75 5.73 5.45 11.31
CA VAL A 75 6.03 6.45 10.28
C VAL A 75 6.49 5.74 9.02
N VAL A 76 5.91 6.09 7.87
CA VAL A 76 6.33 5.56 6.59
C VAL A 76 7.62 6.24 6.14
N ALA A 77 8.65 5.45 5.87
CA ALA A 77 9.90 5.91 5.29
C ALA A 77 9.86 5.91 3.76
N GLU A 78 9.23 4.88 3.18
CA GLU A 78 9.17 4.68 1.73
C GLU A 78 7.97 3.80 1.32
N VAL A 79 7.41 4.11 0.15
CA VAL A 79 6.42 3.29 -0.54
C VAL A 79 6.89 3.11 -1.99
N GLU A 80 7.04 1.86 -2.39
CA GLU A 80 7.42 1.47 -3.74
C GLU A 80 6.43 0.45 -4.31
N VAL A 81 6.15 0.59 -5.59
CA VAL A 81 5.34 -0.33 -6.36
C VAL A 81 6.15 -0.77 -7.55
N SER A 82 6.33 -2.07 -7.77
CA SER A 82 6.99 -2.59 -8.97
C SER A 82 6.02 -2.65 -10.16
N ASP A 83 6.54 -2.65 -11.38
CA ASP A 83 5.76 -2.94 -12.59
C ASP A 83 5.03 -4.28 -12.56
N GLN A 84 5.56 -5.25 -11.84
CA GLN A 84 4.93 -6.56 -11.69
C GLN A 84 3.77 -6.57 -10.70
N GLY A 85 3.40 -5.42 -10.10
CA GLY A 85 2.29 -5.32 -9.16
C GLY A 85 2.62 -5.72 -7.71
N THR A 86 3.90 -5.82 -7.34
CA THR A 86 4.31 -5.93 -5.92
C THR A 86 4.35 -4.56 -5.27
N LEU A 87 3.63 -4.38 -4.16
CA LEU A 87 3.71 -3.21 -3.28
C LEU A 87 4.69 -3.49 -2.13
N ARG A 88 5.51 -2.50 -1.80
CA ARG A 88 6.42 -2.51 -0.64
C ARG A 88 6.25 -1.22 0.15
N VAL A 89 6.14 -1.34 1.46
CA VAL A 89 6.14 -0.23 2.41
C VAL A 89 7.24 -0.46 3.43
N LEU A 90 8.15 0.51 3.56
CA LEU A 90 9.17 0.54 4.60
C LEU A 90 8.74 1.54 5.67
N PHE A 91 8.74 1.10 6.92
CA PHE A 91 8.51 1.97 8.08
C PHE A 91 9.85 2.43 8.66
N ALA A 92 9.84 3.58 9.32
CA ALA A 92 11.03 4.22 9.89
C ALA A 92 11.68 3.39 11.02
N ASP A 93 10.92 2.51 11.66
CA ASP A 93 11.41 1.55 12.66
C ASP A 93 12.07 0.30 12.04
N GLY A 94 12.14 0.23 10.71
CA GLY A 94 12.73 -0.86 9.96
C GLY A 94 11.77 -2.00 9.60
N ARG A 95 10.51 -1.95 10.05
CA ARG A 95 9.49 -2.92 9.63
C ARG A 95 9.21 -2.78 8.14
N ARG A 96 8.87 -3.90 7.49
CA ARG A 96 8.60 -3.95 6.05
C ARG A 96 7.29 -4.68 5.78
N LEU A 97 6.41 -4.07 5.00
CA LEU A 97 5.21 -4.71 4.49
C LEU A 97 5.39 -4.95 2.98
N ARG A 98 5.16 -6.17 2.53
CA ARG A 98 5.20 -6.55 1.12
C ARG A 98 3.90 -7.22 0.73
N VAL A 99 3.26 -6.72 -0.32
CA VAL A 99 2.06 -7.31 -0.89
C VAL A 99 2.43 -7.81 -2.28
N PRO A 100 2.48 -9.13 -2.52
CA PRO A 100 2.74 -9.65 -3.85
C PRO A 100 1.55 -9.35 -4.79
N ALA A 101 1.79 -9.47 -6.10
CA ALA A 101 0.69 -9.58 -7.05
C ALA A 101 -0.15 -10.83 -6.75
N ASP A 102 -1.41 -10.78 -7.18
CA ASP A 102 -2.38 -11.86 -7.03
C ASP A 102 -2.95 -12.15 -8.42
N ASP A 103 -3.02 -13.42 -8.79
CA ASP A 103 -3.43 -13.84 -10.13
C ASP A 103 -4.93 -13.65 -10.38
N VAL A 104 -5.73 -13.64 -9.31
CA VAL A 104 -7.19 -13.72 -9.40
C VAL A 104 -7.85 -12.35 -9.22
N ARG A 105 -7.25 -11.47 -8.43
CA ARG A 105 -7.85 -10.18 -8.05
C ARG A 105 -6.81 -9.09 -7.87
N SER A 106 -7.27 -7.84 -7.79
CA SER A 106 -6.41 -6.73 -7.38
C SER A 106 -5.91 -6.98 -5.96
N ALA A 107 -4.59 -7.04 -5.79
CA ALA A 107 -3.96 -7.34 -4.51
C ALA A 107 -4.00 -6.15 -3.54
N TRP A 108 -3.95 -4.92 -4.06
CA TRP A 108 -3.89 -3.69 -3.29
C TRP A 108 -4.31 -2.47 -4.13
N THR A 109 -4.64 -1.39 -3.42
CA THR A 109 -4.80 -0.03 -3.97
C THR A 109 -4.02 0.98 -3.12
N VAL A 110 -3.34 1.93 -3.75
CA VAL A 110 -2.68 3.08 -3.11
C VAL A 110 -3.35 4.36 -3.60
N ALA A 111 -4.05 5.05 -2.71
CA ALA A 111 -4.76 6.29 -3.02
C ALA A 111 -4.00 7.52 -2.47
N VAL A 112 -3.62 8.42 -3.37
CA VAL A 112 -3.00 9.71 -3.04
C VAL A 112 -3.99 10.83 -3.31
N ARG A 113 -4.50 11.40 -2.21
CA ARG A 113 -5.51 12.46 -2.22
C ARG A 113 -5.06 13.62 -3.11
N GLY A 114 -5.96 14.03 -4.02
CA GLY A 114 -5.76 15.15 -4.93
C GLY A 114 -4.95 14.81 -6.19
N GLN A 115 -4.47 13.58 -6.34
CA GLN A 115 -3.69 13.17 -7.52
C GLN A 115 -4.30 11.97 -8.25
N GLY A 116 -4.54 10.87 -7.55
CA GLY A 116 -4.96 9.63 -8.20
C GLY A 116 -4.72 8.40 -7.35
N PHE A 117 -4.85 7.24 -7.97
CA PHE A 117 -4.60 5.96 -7.32
C PHE A 117 -3.87 4.97 -8.22
N LEU A 118 -3.00 4.18 -7.60
CA LEU A 118 -2.39 2.99 -8.20
C LEU A 118 -3.16 1.76 -7.74
N THR A 119 -3.47 0.86 -8.66
CA THR A 119 -4.13 -0.42 -8.35
C THR A 119 -3.37 -1.56 -9.00
N ALA A 120 -3.17 -2.66 -8.25
CA ALA A 120 -2.63 -3.88 -8.82
C ALA A 120 -3.63 -4.50 -9.81
N LYS A 121 -3.14 -4.93 -10.97
CA LYS A 121 -3.95 -5.72 -11.91
C LYS A 121 -3.89 -7.20 -11.52
N PRO A 122 -5.00 -7.96 -11.64
CA PRO A 122 -4.97 -9.41 -11.56
C PRO A 122 -3.95 -9.99 -12.56
N GLY A 123 -3.13 -10.96 -12.13
CA GLY A 123 -2.09 -11.57 -12.96
C GLY A 123 -0.81 -10.73 -13.10
N GLY A 124 -0.70 -9.62 -12.36
CA GLY A 124 0.45 -8.73 -12.38
C GLY A 124 0.23 -7.46 -13.21
N GLY A 125 1.11 -6.49 -13.03
CA GLY A 125 0.93 -5.16 -13.59
C GLY A 125 0.31 -4.16 -12.61
N VAL A 126 0.29 -2.90 -13.02
CA VAL A 126 -0.29 -1.79 -12.27
C VAL A 126 -1.10 -0.90 -13.20
N GLN A 127 -2.21 -0.39 -12.70
CA GLN A 127 -3.00 0.66 -13.33
C GLN A 127 -2.84 1.94 -12.52
N MET A 128 -2.55 3.06 -13.20
CA MET A 128 -2.61 4.40 -12.64
C MET A 128 -3.88 5.07 -13.14
N ASN A 129 -4.67 5.63 -12.23
CA ASN A 129 -5.82 6.46 -12.57
C ASN A 129 -5.64 7.85 -11.96
N ASP A 130 -5.53 8.85 -12.82
CA ASP A 130 -5.39 10.25 -12.40
C ASP A 130 -6.77 10.90 -12.24
N VAL A 131 -6.88 11.80 -11.26
CA VAL A 131 -8.11 12.57 -10.98
C VAL A 131 -8.52 13.46 -12.18
N GLY A 132 -7.64 13.67 -13.17
CA GLY A 132 -7.89 14.47 -14.38
C GLY A 132 -8.52 13.76 -15.59
N SER A 133 -8.69 12.42 -15.57
CA SER A 133 -9.19 11.70 -16.76
C SER A 133 -10.73 11.57 -16.86
N ALA A 134 -11.49 12.15 -15.92
CA ALA A 134 -12.95 12.08 -15.89
C ALA A 134 -13.67 13.38 -16.35
N ALA A 135 -12.98 14.31 -17.01
CA ALA A 135 -13.56 15.58 -17.48
C ALA A 135 -13.64 15.69 -19.02
N GLY A 136 -13.93 14.57 -19.70
CA GLY A 136 -14.00 14.52 -21.16
C GLY A 136 -15.07 13.57 -21.68
N LEU A 137 -16.33 13.81 -21.32
CA LEU A 137 -17.53 13.37 -22.06
C LEU A 137 -18.63 14.44 -21.92
#